data_AF-A0A8T2SGD3-F1
#
_entry.id   AF-A0A8T2SGD3-F1
#
_cell.length_a   1.000
_cell.length_b   1.000
_cell.length_c   1.000
_cell.angle_alpha   90.00
_cell.angle_beta   90.00
_cell.angle_gamma   90.00
#
_symmetry.space_group_name_H-M   'P 1'
#
loop_
_entity.id
_entity.type
_entity.pdbx_description
1 polymer ?
#
loop_
_entity_poly.entity_id
_entity_poly.type
_entity_poly.pdbx_seq_one_letter_code
_entity_poly.pdbx_strand_id
1 'polypeptide(L)'
;MGESNIGSSRKSNHFCYHEAYHSCYIYRKFSKKELVKPAQTRFGYMFIMLSNLIDEKVYNGLRNMIVSIEYTMKKVSKTKKAEHVSSIILSPFFWRSCREIVHICAPILKILRLADREGSTMGLIYEMMD
;
A
#
# COMPACT_ATOMS: atom_id res chain seq x y z
N MET A 1 -13.88 4.96 38.71
CA MET A 1 -14.73 5.39 37.58
C MET A 1 -14.01 5.04 36.27
N GLY A 2 -14.04 3.78 35.86
CA GLY A 2 -13.09 3.29 34.85
C GLY A 2 -13.53 2.02 34.14
N GLU A 3 -14.74 2.00 33.58
CA GLU A 3 -15.21 0.89 32.73
C GLU A 3 -16.22 1.40 31.69
N SER A 4 -15.75 2.05 30.63
CA SER A 4 -16.65 2.38 29.48
C SER A 4 -15.98 2.43 28.11
N ASN A 5 -14.66 2.25 28.00
CA ASN A 5 -13.96 2.35 26.70
C ASN A 5 -13.71 1.02 25.98
N ILE A 6 -13.90 -0.13 26.64
CA ILE A 6 -13.55 -1.45 26.05
C ILE A 6 -14.63 -1.92 25.06
N GLY A 7 -15.91 -1.64 25.34
CA GLY A 7 -17.04 -2.03 24.48
C GLY A 7 -17.11 -1.27 23.16
N SER A 8 -16.71 0.01 23.15
CA SER A 8 -16.62 0.83 21.93
C SER A 8 -15.48 0.36 21.03
N SER A 9 -14.29 0.13 21.63
CA SER A 9 -13.11 -0.32 20.89
C SER A 9 -13.28 -1.69 20.21
N ARG A 10 -13.99 -2.64 20.84
CA ARG A 10 -14.27 -3.96 20.24
C ARG A 10 -15.25 -3.88 19.07
N LYS A 11 -16.29 -3.06 19.18
CA LYS A 11 -17.29 -2.84 18.11
C LYS A 11 -16.65 -2.13 16.91
N SER A 12 -15.83 -1.11 17.17
CA SER A 12 -15.06 -0.42 16.13
C SER A 12 -14.08 -1.36 15.42
N ASN A 13 -13.38 -2.22 16.17
CA ASN A 13 -12.46 -3.19 15.55
C ASN A 13 -13.22 -4.20 14.69
N HIS A 14 -14.29 -4.81 15.20
CA HIS A 14 -15.08 -5.79 14.44
C HIS A 14 -15.68 -5.18 13.15
N PHE A 15 -16.13 -3.93 13.23
CA PHE A 15 -16.63 -3.18 12.09
C PHE A 15 -15.55 -2.91 11.03
N CYS A 16 -14.37 -2.45 11.46
CA CYS A 16 -13.22 -2.23 10.56
C CYS A 16 -12.76 -3.51 9.86
N TYR A 17 -12.70 -4.64 10.57
CA TYR A 17 -12.33 -5.93 9.97
C TYR A 17 -13.36 -6.41 8.95
N HIS A 18 -14.65 -6.25 9.24
CA HIS A 18 -15.72 -6.65 8.34
C HIS A 18 -15.72 -5.80 7.05
N GLU A 19 -15.61 -4.48 7.14
CA GLU A 19 -15.55 -3.59 5.96
C GLU A 19 -14.30 -3.81 5.10
N ALA A 20 -13.15 -4.04 5.74
CA ALA A 20 -11.92 -4.38 5.03
C ALA A 20 -12.04 -5.72 4.30
N TYR A 21 -12.70 -6.72 4.90
CA TYR A 21 -12.92 -8.03 4.29
C TYR A 21 -13.75 -7.93 3.00
N HIS A 22 -14.86 -7.18 3.02
CA HIS A 22 -15.69 -6.96 1.82
C HIS A 22 -14.91 -6.27 0.71
N SER A 23 -14.11 -5.27 1.05
CA SER A 23 -13.30 -4.54 0.08
C SER A 23 -12.22 -5.44 -0.55
N CYS A 24 -11.53 -6.24 0.26
CA CYS A 24 -10.57 -7.24 -0.22
C CYS A 24 -11.23 -8.32 -1.10
N TYR A 25 -12.44 -8.75 -0.76
CA TYR A 25 -13.20 -9.72 -1.56
C TYR A 25 -13.52 -9.18 -2.96
N ILE A 26 -14.00 -7.93 -3.05
CA ILE A 26 -14.29 -7.29 -4.34
C ILE A 26 -12.99 -7.12 -5.15
N TYR A 27 -11.90 -6.67 -4.50
CA TYR A 27 -10.60 -6.53 -5.15
C TYR A 27 -10.09 -7.83 -5.78
N ARG A 28 -10.25 -8.97 -5.10
CA ARG A 28 -9.84 -10.30 -5.62
C ARG A 28 -10.55 -10.70 -6.91
N LYS A 29 -11.69 -10.10 -7.25
CA LYS A 29 -12.36 -10.31 -8.55
C LYS A 29 -11.63 -9.63 -9.70
N PHE A 30 -10.89 -8.55 -9.43
CA PHE A 30 -10.21 -7.73 -10.43
C PHE A 30 -8.70 -7.97 -10.50
N SER A 31 -8.10 -8.52 -9.44
CA SER A 31 -6.67 -8.85 -9.42
C SER A 31 -6.39 -10.18 -8.74
N LYS A 32 -5.46 -10.94 -9.33
CA LYS A 32 -4.89 -12.17 -8.74
C LYS A 32 -3.74 -11.88 -7.79
N LYS A 33 -3.24 -10.64 -7.76
CA LYS A 33 -2.17 -10.21 -6.85
C LYS A 33 -2.74 -9.68 -5.55
N GLU A 34 -2.08 -9.98 -4.44
CA GLU A 34 -2.50 -9.50 -3.13
C GLU A 34 -1.94 -8.11 -2.83
N LEU A 35 -2.69 -7.34 -2.04
CA LEU A 35 -2.19 -6.11 -1.44
C LEU A 35 -1.28 -6.49 -0.28
N VAL A 36 -0.02 -6.07 -0.32
CA VAL A 36 0.88 -6.25 0.80
C VAL A 36 0.32 -5.47 2.00
N LYS A 37 0.29 -6.10 3.18
CA LYS A 37 -0.28 -5.50 4.40
C LYS A 37 0.66 -4.41 4.93
N PRO A 38 0.18 -3.26 5.43
CA PRO A 38 1.03 -2.30 6.13
C PRO A 38 1.72 -2.94 7.35
N ALA A 39 3.03 -2.74 7.51
CA ALA A 39 3.81 -3.14 8.69
C ALA A 39 4.47 -1.92 9.34
N GLN A 40 4.77 -2.00 10.65
CA GLN A 40 5.53 -0.97 11.35
C GLN A 40 6.90 -0.79 10.66
N THR A 41 7.19 0.43 10.25
CA THR A 41 8.03 0.79 9.10
C THR A 41 9.52 0.53 9.31
N ARG A 42 10.09 -0.40 8.52
CA ARG A 42 11.52 -0.38 8.14
C ARG A 42 11.59 0.12 6.69
N PHE A 43 12.52 1.02 6.36
CA PHE A 43 12.64 1.69 5.05
C PHE A 43 12.46 0.74 3.83
N GLY A 44 13.11 -0.43 3.85
CA GLY A 44 12.97 -1.43 2.79
C GLY A 44 11.55 -1.98 2.61
N TYR A 45 10.74 -2.03 3.67
CA TYR A 45 9.34 -2.47 3.59
C TYR A 45 8.47 -1.44 2.84
N MET A 46 8.69 -0.15 3.07
CA MET A 46 7.96 0.91 2.35
C MET A 46 8.21 0.84 0.84
N PHE A 47 9.45 0.54 0.44
CA PHE A 47 9.78 0.33 -0.97
C PHE A 47 9.09 -0.89 -1.56
N ILE A 48 9.06 -2.04 -0.85
CA ILE A 48 8.36 -3.25 -1.31
C ILE A 48 6.85 -2.97 -1.46
N MET A 49 6.27 -2.28 -0.48
CA MET A 49 4.87 -1.86 -0.50
C MET A 49 4.55 -0.99 -1.72
N LEU A 50 5.32 0.08 -1.93
CA LEU A 50 5.12 0.99 -3.07
C LEU A 50 5.35 0.27 -4.39
N SER A 51 6.38 -0.57 -4.48
CA SER A 51 6.68 -1.37 -5.68
C SER A 51 5.54 -2.32 -6.03
N ASN A 52 4.93 -2.98 -5.04
CA ASN A 52 3.75 -3.81 -5.25
C ASN A 52 2.52 -2.98 -5.63
N LEU A 53 2.37 -1.79 -5.05
CA LEU A 53 1.24 -0.91 -5.31
C LEU A 53 1.26 -0.38 -6.76
N ILE A 54 2.43 0.01 -7.28
CA ILE A 54 2.60 0.49 -8.66
C ILE A 54 2.59 -0.63 -9.72
N ASP A 55 2.57 -1.90 -9.30
CA ASP A 55 2.43 -3.02 -10.22
C ASP A 55 1.13 -2.88 -11.02
N GLU A 56 1.22 -2.99 -12.34
CA GLU A 56 0.08 -2.72 -13.22
C GLU A 56 -1.14 -3.60 -12.90
N LYS A 57 -0.94 -4.84 -12.46
CA LYS A 57 -2.07 -5.75 -12.11
C LYS A 57 -2.72 -5.33 -10.80
N VAL A 58 -1.97 -4.76 -9.86
CA VAL A 58 -2.50 -4.24 -8.59
C VAL A 58 -3.20 -2.92 -8.83
N TYR A 59 -2.53 -1.98 -9.52
CA TYR A 59 -3.08 -0.68 -9.89
C TYR A 59 -4.39 -0.81 -10.67
N ASN A 60 -4.41 -1.58 -11.77
CA ASN A 60 -5.62 -1.78 -12.57
C ASN A 60 -6.72 -2.49 -11.77
N GLY A 61 -6.35 -3.44 -10.90
CA GLY A 61 -7.29 -4.11 -10.00
C GLY A 61 -7.98 -3.14 -9.05
N LEU A 62 -7.21 -2.24 -8.43
CA LEU A 62 -7.73 -1.20 -7.54
C LEU A 62 -8.64 -0.24 -8.29
N ARG A 63 -8.21 0.23 -9.47
CA ARG A 63 -9.00 1.16 -10.29
C ARG A 63 -10.33 0.54 -10.70
N ASN A 64 -10.32 -0.71 -11.18
CA ASN A 64 -11.52 -1.45 -11.58
C ASN A 64 -12.45 -1.72 -10.40
N MET A 65 -11.89 -2.05 -9.23
CA MET A 65 -12.68 -2.18 -8.00
C MET A 65 -13.42 -0.90 -7.65
N ILE A 66 -12.74 0.26 -7.64
CA ILE A 66 -13.34 1.54 -7.24
C ILE A 66 -14.47 1.95 -8.18
N VAL A 67 -14.34 1.72 -9.49
CA VAL A 67 -15.39 2.05 -10.47
C VAL A 67 -16.49 0.99 -10.59
N SER A 68 -16.34 -0.16 -9.92
CA SER A 68 -17.33 -1.24 -10.00
C SER A 68 -18.65 -0.86 -9.33
N ILE A 69 -19.75 -1.32 -9.91
CA ILE A 69 -21.10 -1.16 -9.33
C ILE A 69 -21.14 -1.83 -7.95
N GLU A 70 -20.53 -3.02 -7.82
CA GLU A 70 -20.51 -3.77 -6.57
C GLU A 70 -19.86 -2.99 -5.42
N TYR A 71 -18.78 -2.26 -5.68
CA TYR A 71 -18.15 -1.39 -4.68
C TYR A 71 -18.99 -0.14 -4.39
N THR A 72 -19.49 0.53 -5.43
CA THR A 72 -20.28 1.76 -5.32
C THR A 72 -21.58 1.55 -4.55
N MET A 73 -22.17 0.35 -4.63
CA MET A 73 -23.40 0.00 -3.89
C MET A 73 -23.19 -0.25 -2.39
N LYS A 74 -21.96 -0.49 -1.93
CA LYS A 74 -21.69 -0.77 -0.50
C LYS A 74 -21.80 0.51 0.34
N LYS A 75 -22.19 0.37 1.61
CA LYS A 75 -22.21 1.51 2.55
C LYS A 75 -20.81 2.06 2.80
N VAL A 76 -19.78 1.20 2.81
CA VAL A 76 -18.38 1.60 3.06
C VAL A 76 -17.86 2.60 2.03
N SER A 77 -18.27 2.50 0.75
CA SER A 77 -17.80 3.40 -0.31
C SER A 77 -18.29 4.84 -0.15
N LYS A 78 -19.39 5.03 0.59
CA LYS A 78 -20.00 6.34 0.89
C LYS A 78 -19.42 7.01 2.14
N THR A 79 -18.42 6.39 2.77
CA THR A 79 -17.75 7.02 3.92
C THR A 79 -16.74 8.06 3.42
N LYS A 80 -16.58 9.17 4.15
CA LYS A 80 -15.57 10.20 3.81
C LYS A 80 -14.16 9.61 3.63
N LYS A 81 -13.82 8.57 4.41
CA LYS A 81 -12.55 7.85 4.29
C LYS A 81 -12.44 7.12 2.95
N ALA A 82 -13.49 6.40 2.53
CA ALA A 82 -13.49 5.70 1.25
C ALA A 82 -13.52 6.65 0.06
N GLU A 83 -14.23 7.78 0.14
CA GLU A 83 -14.18 8.82 -0.89
C GLU A 83 -12.77 9.37 -1.06
N HIS A 84 -12.09 9.67 0.06
CA HIS A 84 -10.69 10.11 0.03
C HIS A 84 -9.77 9.06 -0.60
N VAL A 85 -9.87 7.79 -0.18
CA VAL A 85 -9.09 6.69 -0.77
C VAL A 85 -9.39 6.52 -2.27
N SER A 86 -10.65 6.64 -2.67
CA SER A 86 -11.06 6.57 -4.08
C SER A 86 -10.44 7.71 -4.89
N SER A 87 -10.40 8.93 -4.34
CA SER A 87 -9.74 10.07 -4.99
C SER A 87 -8.24 9.85 -5.19
N ILE A 88 -7.57 9.21 -4.24
CA ILE A 88 -6.14 8.84 -4.34
C ILE A 88 -5.93 7.78 -5.43
N ILE A 89 -6.70 6.69 -5.38
CA ILE A 89 -6.60 5.58 -6.34
C ILE A 89 -6.90 6.04 -7.77
N LEU A 90 -7.80 7.00 -7.96
CA LEU A 90 -8.13 7.53 -9.28
C LEU A 90 -7.20 8.66 -9.74
N SER A 91 -6.35 9.20 -8.85
CA SER A 91 -5.46 10.32 -9.17
C SER A 91 -4.22 9.86 -9.94
N PRO A 92 -4.02 10.29 -11.20
CA PRO A 92 -2.81 9.95 -11.95
C PRO A 92 -1.54 10.57 -11.34
N PHE A 93 -1.67 11.71 -10.64
CA PHE A 93 -0.57 12.39 -9.97
C PHE A 93 0.00 11.57 -8.82
N PHE A 94 -0.88 10.93 -8.03
CA PHE A 94 -0.47 10.05 -6.95
C PHE A 94 0.42 8.90 -7.48
N TRP A 95 -0.04 8.21 -8.51
CA TRP A 95 0.70 7.09 -9.11
C TRP A 95 2.02 7.50 -9.75
N ARG A 96 2.07 8.70 -10.35
CA ARG A 96 3.33 9.28 -10.85
C ARG A 96 4.32 9.50 -9.70
N SER A 97 3.87 10.10 -8.61
CA SER A 97 4.69 10.35 -7.42
C SER A 97 5.21 9.04 -6.81
N CYS A 98 4.37 8.00 -6.72
CA CYS A 98 4.80 6.69 -6.25
C CYS A 98 5.90 6.08 -7.13
N ARG A 99 5.77 6.17 -8.46
CA ARG A 99 6.80 5.69 -9.40
C ARG A 99 8.11 6.44 -9.25
N GLU A 100 8.05 7.76 -9.10
CA GLU A 100 9.23 8.60 -8.87
C GLU A 100 9.95 8.24 -7.57
N ILE A 101 9.21 8.07 -6.47
CA ILE A 101 9.79 7.63 -5.19
C ILE A 101 10.47 6.27 -5.34
N VAL A 102 9.82 5.30 -5.98
CA VAL A 102 10.42 3.98 -6.23
C VAL A 102 11.68 4.10 -7.09
N HIS A 103 11.66 4.94 -8.12
CA HIS A 103 12.81 5.17 -8.99
C HIS A 103 14.02 5.74 -8.22
N ILE A 104 13.79 6.75 -7.37
CA ILE A 104 14.83 7.38 -6.53
C ILE A 104 15.34 6.40 -5.46
N CYS A 105 14.46 5.65 -4.82
CA CYS A 105 14.85 4.73 -3.73
C CYS A 105 15.54 3.45 -4.23
N ALA A 106 15.30 3.03 -5.47
CA ALA A 106 15.90 1.82 -6.03
C ALA A 106 17.45 1.78 -5.96
N PRO A 107 18.19 2.80 -6.43
CA PRO A 107 19.66 2.81 -6.33
C PRO A 107 20.13 2.87 -4.86
N ILE A 108 19.46 3.65 -4.00
CA ILE A 108 19.80 3.76 -2.58
C ILE A 108 19.71 2.39 -1.91
N LEU A 109 18.65 1.63 -2.17
CA LEU A 109 18.49 0.28 -1.64
C LEU A 109 19.50 -0.71 -2.21
N LYS A 110 19.93 -0.52 -3.46
CA LYS A 110 20.99 -1.34 -4.06
C LYS A 110 22.33 -1.10 -3.33
N ILE A 111 22.67 0.15 -3.05
CA ILE A 111 23.88 0.52 -2.31
C ILE A 111 23.80 -0.01 -0.87
N LEU A 112 22.69 0.19 -0.17
CA LEU A 112 22.50 -0.34 1.19
C LEU A 112 22.66 -1.86 1.24
N ARG A 113 22.08 -2.59 0.27
CA ARG A 113 22.23 -4.05 0.17
C ARG A 113 23.66 -4.49 -0.16
N LEU A 114 24.46 -3.64 -0.81
CA LEU A 114 25.87 -3.91 -1.05
C LEU A 114 26.67 -3.65 0.23
N ALA A 115 26.43 -2.52 0.89
CA ALA A 115 27.09 -2.18 2.16
C ALA A 115 26.80 -3.20 3.27
N ASP A 116 25.61 -3.79 3.30
CA ASP A 116 25.23 -4.86 4.24
C ASP A 116 25.96 -6.19 3.98
N ARG A 117 26.64 -6.38 2.84
CA ARG A 117 27.43 -7.60 2.59
C ARG A 117 28.78 -7.48 3.29
N GLU A 118 29.09 -8.45 4.14
CA GLU A 118 30.42 -8.58 4.76
C GLU A 118 31.49 -8.79 3.67
N GLY A 119 32.40 -7.82 3.50
CA GLY A 119 33.46 -7.84 2.47
C GLY A 119 33.99 -6.45 2.11
N SER A 120 35.03 -6.37 1.27
CA SER A 120 35.58 -5.10 0.76
C SER A 120 34.66 -4.50 -0.31
N THR A 121 33.53 -3.95 0.13
CA THR A 121 32.47 -3.43 -0.74
C THR A 121 32.62 -1.94 -1.04
N MET A 122 33.56 -1.26 -0.38
CA MET A 122 33.77 0.18 -0.51
C MET A 122 34.07 0.61 -1.96
N GLY A 123 34.93 -0.11 -2.69
CA GLY A 123 35.24 0.22 -4.09
C GLY A 123 34.01 0.15 -5.00
N LEU A 124 33.15 -0.86 -4.82
CA LEU A 124 31.92 -1.03 -5.59
C LEU A 124 30.83 0.00 -5.25
N ILE A 125 30.87 0.57 -4.04
CA ILE A 125 29.93 1.63 -3.63
C ILE A 125 30.27 2.93 -4.38
N TYR A 126 31.55 3.30 -4.45
CA TYR A 126 31.97 4.50 -5.18
C TYR A 126 31.64 4.41 -6.67
N GLU A 127 31.85 3.27 -7.31
CA GLU A 127 31.48 3.04 -8.73
C GLU A 127 29.98 3.16 -9.02
N MET A 128 29.10 3.07 -8.02
CA MET A 128 27.64 3.16 -8.17
C MET A 128 27.09 4.55 -7.85
N MET A 129 27.93 5.46 -7.32
CA MET A 129 27.55 6.84 -7.02
C MET A 129 27.88 7.80 -8.17
N ASP A 130 28.81 7.42 -9.06
CA ASP A 130 29.13 8.10 -10.33
C ASP A 130 28.13 7.73 -11.44
#